data_AF-A0A7H0Y381-F1
#
_entry.id   AF-A0A7H0Y381-F1
#
_cell.length_a   1.000
_cell.length_b   1.000
_cell.length_c   1.000
_cell.angle_alpha   90.00
_cell.angle_beta   90.00
_cell.angle_gamma   90.00
#
_symmetry.space_group_name_H-M   'P 1'
#
loop_
_entity.id
_entity.type
_entity.pdbx_description
1 polymer ?
#
loop_
_entity_poly.entity_id
_entity_poly.type
_entity_poly.pdbx_seq_one_letter_code
_entity_poly.pdbx_strand_id
1 'polypeptide(L)' 'MAIDKDKNTQVLVTFPNDLLDAVELFWHENKLKNRSEAIRKLIEIGLNQKRKEI' A
#
# COMPACT_ATOMS: atom_id res chain seq x y z
N MET A 1 -12.20 11.08 1.95
CA MET A 1 -11.46 11.75 0.88
C MET A 1 -12.25 11.60 -0.39
N ALA A 2 -12.61 12.69 -1.07
CA ALA A 2 -13.13 12.58 -2.44
C ALA A 2 -11.97 12.09 -3.33
N ILE A 3 -12.19 10.98 -4.04
CA ILE A 3 -11.19 10.42 -4.94
C ILE A 3 -11.51 10.95 -6.33
N ASP A 4 -10.51 11.58 -6.95
CA ASP A 4 -10.54 11.87 -8.37
C ASP A 4 -10.57 10.54 -9.15
N LYS A 5 -11.73 10.26 -9.76
CA LYS A 5 -12.01 9.02 -10.47
C LYS A 5 -11.36 8.95 -11.85
N ASP A 6 -10.97 10.10 -12.43
CA ASP A 6 -10.26 10.13 -13.71
C ASP A 6 -8.80 9.73 -13.53
N LYS A 7 -8.25 9.95 -12.33
CA LYS A 7 -6.86 9.63 -11.99
C LYS A 7 -6.67 8.33 -11.22
N ASN A 8 -7.66 7.91 -10.42
CA ASN A 8 -7.50 6.79 -9.49
C ASN A 8 -8.66 5.80 -9.58
N THR A 9 -8.34 4.51 -9.55
CA THR A 9 -9.32 3.43 -9.44
C THR A 9 -9.35 2.89 -8.00
N GLN A 10 -10.55 2.64 -7.46
CA GLN A 10 -10.72 1.95 -6.18
C GLN A 10 -10.85 0.45 -6.42
N VAL A 11 -10.05 -0.35 -5.72
CA VAL A 11 -10.06 -1.81 -5.81
C VAL A 11 -10.33 -2.37 -4.42
N LEU A 12 -11.35 -3.24 -4.30
CA LEU A 12 -11.60 -4.01 -3.08
C LEU A 12 -10.74 -5.27 -3.11
N VAL A 13 -9.95 -5.49 -2.05
CA VAL A 13 -9.06 -6.64 -1.92
C VAL A 13 -9.19 -7.21 -0.52
N THR A 14 -9.30 -8.53 -0.41
CA THR A 14 -9.28 -9.25 0.87
C THR A 14 -7.85 -9.58 1.26
N PHE A 15 -7.48 -9.22 2.48
CA PHE A 15 -6.15 -9.47 3.05
C PHE A 15 -6.24 -10.55 4.13
N PRO A 16 -5.26 -11.46 4.22
CA PRO A 16 -4.99 -12.19 5.45
C PRO A 16 -4.75 -11.22 6.62
N ASN A 17 -5.19 -11.59 7.83
CA ASN A 17 -5.11 -10.71 8.99
C ASN A 17 -3.66 -10.33 9.33
N ASP A 18 -2.75 -11.31 9.29
CA ASP A 18 -1.32 -11.13 9.53
C ASP A 18 -0.67 -10.16 8.53
N LEU A 19 -1.09 -10.21 7.26
CA LEU A 19 -0.61 -9.27 6.25
C LEU A 19 -1.15 -7.85 6.52
N LEU A 20 -2.40 -7.74 6.95
CA LEU A 20 -2.98 -6.44 7.31
C LEU A 20 -2.24 -5.84 8.52
N ASP A 21 -1.95 -6.63 9.54
CA ASP A 21 -1.20 -6.20 10.72
C ASP A 21 0.19 -5.68 10.35
N ALA A 22 0.89 -6.38 9.42
CA ALA A 22 2.20 -5.94 8.93
C ALA A 22 2.12 -4.58 8.19
N VAL A 23 1.05 -4.36 7.41
CA VAL A 23 0.81 -3.07 6.75
C VAL A 23 0.54 -1.96 7.77
N GLU A 24 -0.21 -2.25 8.83
CA GLU A 24 -0.52 -1.28 9.89
C GLU A 24 0.71 -0.92 10.72
N LEU A 25 1.56 -1.91 11.06
CA LEU A 25 2.84 -1.65 11.70
C LEU A 25 3.73 -0.73 10.84
N PHE A 26 3.90 -1.05 9.56
CA PHE A 26 4.67 -0.23 8.63
C PHE A 26 4.12 1.20 8.53
N TRP A 27 2.78 1.33 8.51
CA TRP A 27 2.13 2.64 8.51
C TRP A 27 2.53 3.46 9.74
N HIS A 28 2.38 2.91 10.94
CA HIS A 28 2.65 3.62 12.19
C HIS A 28 4.13 3.98 12.35
N GLU A 29 5.04 3.05 12.05
CA GLU A 29 6.49 3.28 12.13
C GLU A 29 6.96 4.40 11.19
N ASN A 30 6.40 4.44 9.97
CA ASN A 30 6.76 5.43 8.96
C ASN A 30 5.93 6.72 9.04
N LYS A 31 5.03 6.84 10.03
CA LYS A 31 4.17 8.01 10.28
C LYS A 31 3.43 8.49 9.02
N LEU A 32 2.94 7.54 8.21
CA LEU A 32 2.24 7.88 6.96
C LEU A 32 0.84 8.44 7.26
N LYS A 33 0.19 9.05 6.28
CA LYS A 33 -1.08 9.74 6.52
C LYS A 33 -2.26 8.79 6.62
N ASN A 34 -2.20 7.64 5.96
CA ASN A 34 -3.25 6.63 5.95
C ASN A 34 -2.74 5.26 5.48
N ARG A 35 -3.49 4.21 5.78
CA ARG A 35 -3.23 2.83 5.34
C ARG A 35 -3.06 2.70 3.82
N SER A 36 -3.84 3.44 3.01
CA SER A 36 -3.71 3.37 1.54
C SER A 36 -2.38 3.93 1.03
N GLU A 37 -1.76 4.86 1.75
CA GLU A 37 -0.39 5.33 1.46
C GLU A 37 0.64 4.26 1.81
N ALA A 38 0.47 3.58 2.95
CA ALA A 38 1.33 2.47 3.37
C ALA A 38 1.32 1.33 2.33
N ILE A 39 0.13 0.89 1.91
CA ILE A 39 -0.04 -0.14 0.88
C ILE A 39 0.67 0.26 -0.42
N ARG A 40 0.48 1.50 -0.90
CA ARG A 40 1.13 1.98 -2.13
C ARG A 40 2.65 1.98 -2.02
N LYS A 41 3.21 2.47 -0.90
CA LYS A 41 4.67 2.46 -0.69
C LYS A 41 5.24 1.04 -0.66
N LEU A 42 4.58 0.12 0.03
CA LEU A 42 5.00 -1.28 0.09
C LEU A 42 4.97 -1.94 -1.31
N ILE A 43 3.93 -1.67 -2.10
CA ILE A 43 3.84 -2.14 -3.50
C ILE A 43 4.97 -1.54 -4.35
N GLU A 44 5.22 -0.24 -4.26
CA GLU A 44 6.32 0.42 -4.99
C GLU A 44 7.68 -0.19 -4.65
N ILE A 45 7.94 -0.47 -3.37
CA ILE A 45 9.18 -1.15 -2.93
C ILE A 45 9.27 -2.54 -3.56
N GLY A 46 8.21 -3.35 -3.49
CA GLY A 46 8.20 -4.70 -4.06
C GLY A 46 8.38 -4.71 -5.58
N LEU A 47 7.72 -3.79 -6.30
CA LEU A 47 7.87 -3.65 -7.75
C LEU A 47 9.28 -3.17 -8.15
N ASN A 48 9.87 -2.26 -7.37
CA ASN A 48 11.24 -1.79 -7.59
C ASN A 48 12.26 -2.92 -7.39
N GLN A 49 12.09 -3.73 -6.34
CA GLN A 49 12.93 -4.90 -6.12
C GLN A 49 12.80 -5.88 -7.27
N LYS A 50 11.56 -6.18 -7.69
CA LYS A 50 11.34 -7.12 -8.81
C LYS A 50 11.95 -6.65 -10.13
N ARG A 51 11.89 -5.35 -10.44
CA ARG A 51 12.53 -4.78 -11.63
C ARG A 51 14.06 -4.87 -11.60
N LYS A 52 14.69 -4.89 -10.42
CA LYS A 52 16.15 -5.05 -10.29
C LYS A 52 16.60 -6.50 -10.49
N GLU A 53 15.69 -7.45 -10.33
CA GLU A 53 15.96 -8.89 -10.52
C GLU A 53 15.79 -9.35 -11.98
N ILE A 54 15.15 -8.52 -12.83
CA ILE A 54 14.94 -8.76 -14.26
C ILE A 54 16.05 -8.04 -15.04
#